data_AF-A0A653NTQ5-F1
#
_entry.id   AF-A0A653NTQ5-F1
#
_cell.length_a   1.000
_cell.length_b   1.000
_cell.length_c   1.000
_cell.angle_alpha   90.00
_cell.angle_beta   90.00
_cell.angle_gamma   90.00
#
_symmetry.space_group_name_H-M   'P 1'
#
loop_
_entity.id
_entity.type
_entity.pdbx_description
1 polymer ?
#
loop_
_entity_poly.entity_id
_entity_poly.type
_entity_poly.pdbx_seq_one_letter_code
_entity_poly.pdbx_strand_id
1 'polypeptide(L)'
;MQVIKEFASYTEWLDSLENLSESDWNEQINSEKWSIKQIVLHIAHWDNHLLNVIIPSVKNGEGMIFPDFDSFNARATKRAEKLTGDAVLKESLSSRRTLVNMLESLSEETLIFKTSANGVSHDPHQGVPYSLHVIIEEFIEHDRHHMKQIESILK
;
A
#
# COMPACT_ATOMS: atom_id res chain seq x y z
N MET A 1 0.28 13.62 -12.45
CA MET A 1 1.00 12.56 -13.21
C MET A 1 0.09 11.33 -13.34
N GLN A 2 0.16 10.56 -14.44
CA GLN A 2 -0.76 9.42 -14.67
C GLN A 2 -0.66 8.35 -13.57
N VAL A 3 0.55 7.99 -13.14
CA VAL A 3 0.80 6.97 -12.11
C VAL A 3 0.15 7.29 -10.75
N ILE A 4 0.17 8.57 -10.32
CA ILE A 4 -0.44 8.96 -9.04
C ILE A 4 -1.97 8.86 -9.10
N LYS A 5 -2.57 9.22 -10.25
CA LYS A 5 -4.03 9.07 -10.45
C LYS A 5 -4.44 7.61 -10.42
N GLU A 6 -3.66 6.74 -11.03
CA GLU A 6 -3.89 5.30 -11.01
C GLU A 6 -3.73 4.73 -9.60
N PHE A 7 -2.69 5.13 -8.86
CA PHE A 7 -2.51 4.76 -7.45
C PHE A 7 -3.66 5.26 -6.55
N ALA A 8 -4.23 6.43 -6.86
CA ALA A 8 -5.37 6.99 -6.15
C ALA A 8 -6.68 6.20 -6.40
N SER A 9 -6.83 5.52 -7.55
CA SER A 9 -8.04 4.74 -7.86
C SER A 9 -8.34 3.62 -6.86
N TYR A 10 -7.34 3.19 -6.08
CA TYR A 10 -7.54 2.27 -4.96
C TYR A 10 -8.56 2.79 -3.94
N THR A 11 -8.67 4.11 -3.73
CA THR A 11 -9.68 4.64 -2.80
C THR A 11 -11.09 4.44 -3.32
N GLU A 12 -11.30 4.56 -4.64
CA GLU A 12 -12.60 4.30 -5.25
C GLU A 12 -12.98 2.82 -5.13
N TRP A 13 -11.99 1.93 -5.26
CA TRP A 13 -12.20 0.51 -4.99
C TRP A 13 -12.49 0.22 -3.51
N LEU A 14 -11.78 0.87 -2.57
CA LEU A 14 -12.07 0.75 -1.14
C LEU A 14 -13.51 1.17 -0.80
N ASP A 15 -14.02 2.23 -1.41
CA ASP A 15 -15.40 2.68 -1.21
C ASP A 15 -16.42 1.59 -1.60
N SER A 16 -16.08 0.66 -2.50
CA SER A 16 -16.96 -0.50 -2.83
C SER A 16 -17.14 -1.49 -1.67
N LEU A 17 -16.27 -1.45 -0.66
CA LEU A 17 -16.32 -2.32 0.52
C LEU A 17 -17.17 -1.75 1.66
N GLU A 18 -17.73 -0.54 1.52
CA GLU A 18 -18.45 0.18 2.61
C GLU A 18 -19.61 -0.62 3.21
N ASN A 19 -20.25 -1.48 2.43
CA ASN A 19 -21.45 -2.23 2.86
C ASN A 19 -21.17 -3.69 3.23
N LEU A 20 -19.91 -4.11 3.30
CA LEU A 20 -19.58 -5.47 3.74
C LEU A 20 -19.98 -5.68 5.19
N SER A 21 -20.55 -6.86 5.48
CA SER A 21 -20.83 -7.24 6.86
C SER A 21 -19.52 -7.56 7.59
N GLU A 22 -19.56 -7.51 8.93
CA GLU A 22 -18.39 -7.93 9.71
C GLU A 22 -18.03 -9.40 9.46
N SER A 23 -18.99 -10.25 9.08
CA SER A 23 -18.69 -11.64 8.67
C SER A 23 -17.83 -11.66 7.42
N ASP A 24 -18.19 -10.89 6.39
CA ASP A 24 -17.45 -10.82 5.12
C ASP A 24 -16.04 -10.27 5.35
N TRP A 25 -15.91 -9.22 6.17
CA TRP A 25 -14.60 -8.66 6.54
C TRP A 25 -13.65 -9.67 7.20
N ASN A 26 -14.22 -10.67 7.90
CA ASN A 26 -13.47 -11.74 8.54
C ASN A 26 -13.32 -13.00 7.66
N GLU A 27 -13.89 -13.02 6.46
CA GLU A 27 -13.78 -14.13 5.52
C GLU A 27 -12.40 -14.18 4.87
N GLN A 28 -11.97 -15.40 4.53
CA GLN A 28 -10.65 -15.73 3.99
C GLN A 28 -10.78 -16.89 3.00
N ILE A 29 -9.88 -16.97 2.02
CA ILE A 29 -9.86 -18.07 1.03
C ILE A 29 -9.75 -19.44 1.72
N ASN A 30 -8.92 -19.53 2.75
CA ASN A 30 -8.80 -20.66 3.66
C ASN A 30 -8.09 -20.21 4.95
N SER A 31 -7.98 -21.09 5.94
CA SER A 31 -7.39 -20.80 7.26
C SER A 31 -5.91 -20.40 7.26
N GLU A 32 -5.19 -20.57 6.16
CA GLU A 32 -3.79 -20.18 6.00
C GLU A 32 -3.62 -18.84 5.28
N LYS A 33 -4.72 -18.23 4.83
CA LYS A 33 -4.72 -16.95 4.10
C LYS A 33 -5.25 -15.82 4.97
N TRP A 34 -4.92 -14.60 4.60
CA TRP A 34 -5.41 -13.43 5.30
C TRP A 34 -6.90 -13.19 5.02
N SER A 35 -7.60 -12.69 6.01
CA SER A 35 -8.96 -12.18 5.83
C SER A 35 -8.97 -10.84 5.09
N ILE A 36 -10.15 -10.42 4.59
CA ILE A 36 -10.30 -9.13 3.91
C ILE A 36 -9.77 -7.98 4.81
N LYS A 37 -10.09 -7.97 6.10
CA LYS A 37 -9.61 -6.92 7.03
C LYS A 37 -8.08 -6.93 7.19
N GLN A 38 -7.46 -8.10 7.19
CA GLN A 38 -6.01 -8.23 7.28
C GLN A 38 -5.33 -7.78 5.98
N ILE A 39 -5.96 -8.05 4.83
CA ILE A 39 -5.51 -7.59 3.52
C ILE A 39 -5.56 -6.07 3.45
N VAL A 40 -6.73 -5.47 3.71
CA VAL A 40 -6.90 -4.02 3.59
C VAL A 40 -5.99 -3.25 4.58
N LEU A 41 -5.88 -3.72 5.83
CA LEU A 41 -5.04 -3.03 6.82
C LEU A 41 -3.53 -3.15 6.53
N HIS A 42 -3.05 -4.23 5.90
CA HIS A 42 -1.63 -4.30 5.55
C HIS A 42 -1.25 -3.29 4.46
N ILE A 43 -2.15 -3.04 3.49
CA ILE A 43 -1.95 -2.02 2.45
C ILE A 43 -1.86 -0.65 3.11
N ALA A 44 -2.80 -0.33 4.02
CA ALA A 44 -2.76 0.91 4.79
C ALA A 44 -1.47 1.05 5.63
N HIS A 45 -0.93 -0.06 6.15
CA HIS A 45 0.34 -0.04 6.88
C HIS A 45 1.52 0.31 5.97
N TRP A 46 1.53 -0.17 4.72
CA TRP A 46 2.52 0.24 3.72
C TRP A 46 2.33 1.69 3.28
N ASP A 47 1.10 2.17 3.10
CA ASP A 47 0.83 3.58 2.81
C ASP A 47 1.47 4.48 3.88
N ASN A 48 1.33 4.10 5.15
CA ASN A 48 1.94 4.81 6.27
C ASN A 48 3.47 4.72 6.27
N HIS A 49 4.07 3.61 5.85
CA HIS A 49 5.53 3.50 5.71
C HIS A 49 6.05 4.40 4.57
N LEU A 50 5.35 4.42 3.44
CA LEU A 50 5.67 5.31 2.33
C LEU A 50 5.62 6.78 2.76
N LEU A 51 4.56 7.16 3.47
CA LEU A 51 4.34 8.52 3.96
C LEU A 51 5.40 8.97 4.97
N ASN A 52 5.69 8.12 5.96
CA ASN A 52 6.46 8.52 7.15
C ASN A 52 7.95 8.20 7.07
N VAL A 53 8.37 7.31 6.16
CA VAL A 53 9.76 6.86 6.03
C VAL A 53 10.28 7.12 4.63
N ILE A 54 9.65 6.54 3.61
CA ILE A 54 10.20 6.51 2.26
C ILE A 54 10.23 7.90 1.63
N ILE A 55 9.12 8.63 1.62
CA ILE A 55 9.05 9.98 1.03
C ILE A 55 10.02 10.94 1.74
N PRO A 56 10.06 11.02 3.10
CA PRO A 56 11.06 11.82 3.80
C PRO A 56 12.51 11.47 3.43
N SER A 57 12.88 10.19 3.36
CA SER A 57 14.22 9.78 2.96
C SER A 57 14.58 10.24 1.55
N VAL A 58 13.69 10.05 0.57
CA VAL A 58 13.94 10.51 -0.81
C VAL A 58 14.08 12.04 -0.87
N LYS A 59 13.25 12.78 -0.14
CA LYS A 59 13.36 14.26 -0.06
C LYS A 59 14.69 14.73 0.53
N ASN A 60 15.32 13.92 1.38
CA ASN A 60 16.64 14.19 1.96
C ASN A 60 17.78 13.70 1.06
N GLY A 61 17.49 13.14 -0.12
CA GLY A 61 18.49 12.55 -1.02
C GLY A 61 19.01 11.19 -0.54
N GLU A 62 18.31 10.53 0.37
CA GLU A 62 18.67 9.24 0.93
C GLU A 62 18.05 8.07 0.15
N GLY A 63 18.56 6.87 0.41
CA GLY A 63 17.96 5.61 -0.04
C GLY A 63 16.65 5.31 0.70
N MET A 64 15.76 4.62 0.01
CA MET A 64 14.53 4.07 0.58
C MET A 64 14.88 2.86 1.43
N ILE A 65 14.38 2.82 2.68
CA ILE A 65 14.61 1.70 3.59
C ILE A 65 13.29 0.99 3.83
N PHE A 66 13.22 -0.26 3.38
CA PHE A 66 12.10 -1.14 3.65
C PHE A 66 12.48 -2.15 4.73
N PRO A 67 11.61 -2.36 5.73
CA PRO A 67 11.85 -3.34 6.79
C PRO A 67 11.75 -4.77 6.24
N ASP A 68 12.06 -5.74 7.09
CA ASP A 68 11.69 -7.14 6.83
C ASP A 68 10.16 -7.27 6.64
N PHE A 69 9.74 -7.83 5.50
CA PHE A 69 8.34 -7.81 5.08
C PHE A 69 7.47 -8.68 5.96
N ASP A 70 7.95 -9.86 6.37
CA ASP A 70 7.17 -10.79 7.17
C ASP A 70 6.85 -10.19 8.55
N SER A 71 7.85 -9.66 9.23
CA SER A 71 7.66 -9.01 10.53
C SER A 71 6.86 -7.70 10.41
N PHE A 72 6.99 -6.96 9.30
CA PHE A 72 6.20 -5.76 9.04
C PHE A 72 4.73 -6.06 8.82
N ASN A 73 4.43 -7.03 7.95
CA ASN A 73 3.08 -7.46 7.63
C ASN A 73 2.40 -8.12 8.84
N ALA A 74 3.11 -8.93 9.62
CA ALA A 74 2.59 -9.56 10.83
C ALA A 74 2.06 -8.55 11.86
N ARG A 75 2.64 -7.34 11.93
CA ARG A 75 2.14 -6.27 12.82
C ARG A 75 0.78 -5.76 12.35
N ALA A 76 0.60 -5.55 11.05
CA ALA A 76 -0.67 -5.11 10.49
C ALA A 76 -1.75 -6.18 10.67
N THR A 77 -1.46 -7.43 10.30
CA THR A 77 -2.47 -8.51 10.35
C THR A 77 -2.91 -8.82 11.77
N LYS A 78 -2.00 -8.84 12.76
CA LYS A 78 -2.33 -8.98 14.17
C LYS A 78 -3.14 -7.80 14.73
N ARG A 79 -2.93 -6.59 14.20
CA ARG A 79 -3.72 -5.42 14.60
C ARG A 79 -5.12 -5.48 14.01
N ALA A 80 -5.27 -5.94 12.77
CA ALA A 80 -6.57 -6.07 12.10
C ALA A 80 -7.52 -7.00 12.86
N GLU A 81 -7.01 -8.02 13.56
CA GLU A 81 -7.81 -8.91 14.42
C GLU A 81 -8.62 -8.16 15.49
N LYS A 82 -8.14 -6.99 15.93
CA LYS A 82 -8.73 -6.18 17.00
C LYS A 82 -9.64 -5.05 16.50
N LEU A 83 -9.74 -4.88 15.18
CA LEU A 83 -10.51 -3.82 14.54
C LEU A 83 -11.74 -4.40 13.86
N THR A 84 -12.78 -3.57 13.76
CA THR A 84 -13.93 -3.83 12.90
C THR A 84 -13.57 -3.52 11.45
N GLY A 85 -14.34 -4.07 10.50
CA GLY A 85 -14.24 -3.74 9.08
C GLY A 85 -14.30 -2.24 8.82
N ASP A 86 -15.30 -1.55 9.38
CA ASP A 86 -15.46 -0.09 9.27
C ASP A 86 -14.22 0.70 9.73
N ALA A 87 -13.60 0.26 10.84
CA ALA A 87 -12.41 0.92 11.36
C ALA A 87 -11.22 0.73 10.41
N VAL A 88 -11.06 -0.48 9.85
CA VAL A 88 -10.04 -0.79 8.85
C VAL A 88 -10.27 0.01 7.56
N LEU A 89 -11.50 0.05 7.05
CA LEU A 89 -11.84 0.80 5.85
C LEU A 89 -11.56 2.29 6.02
N LYS A 90 -12.02 2.90 7.12
CA LYS A 90 -11.79 4.32 7.42
C LYS A 90 -10.31 4.65 7.52
N GLU A 91 -9.52 3.80 8.18
CA GLU A 91 -8.09 4.01 8.30
C GLU A 91 -7.39 3.92 6.95
N SER A 92 -7.77 2.94 6.13
CA SER A 92 -7.16 2.70 4.81
C SER A 92 -7.48 3.81 3.81
N LEU A 93 -8.74 4.29 3.80
CA LEU A 93 -9.12 5.47 3.03
C LEU A 93 -8.33 6.70 3.49
N SER A 94 -8.17 6.88 4.80
CA SER A 94 -7.41 8.01 5.35
C SER A 94 -5.94 7.95 4.94
N SER A 95 -5.27 6.81 5.12
CA SER A 95 -3.84 6.66 4.79
C SER A 95 -3.60 6.88 3.31
N ARG A 96 -4.42 6.26 2.44
CA ARG A 96 -4.25 6.37 0.99
C ARG A 96 -4.48 7.81 0.51
N ARG A 97 -5.55 8.47 0.97
CA ARG A 97 -5.83 9.87 0.62
C ARG A 97 -4.71 10.80 1.07
N THR A 98 -4.17 10.62 2.28
CA THR A 98 -3.04 11.41 2.76
C THR A 98 -1.77 11.16 1.93
N LEU A 99 -1.48 9.90 1.60
CA LEU A 99 -0.32 9.55 0.78
C LEU A 99 -0.43 10.12 -0.63
N VAL A 100 -1.59 10.00 -1.28
CA VAL A 100 -1.84 10.59 -2.61
C VAL A 100 -1.63 12.10 -2.57
N ASN A 101 -2.23 12.81 -1.60
CA ASN A 101 -2.04 14.25 -1.47
C ASN A 101 -0.56 14.63 -1.28
N MET A 102 0.20 13.85 -0.49
CA MET A 102 1.64 14.05 -0.34
C MET A 102 2.35 13.89 -1.68
N LEU A 103 2.10 12.80 -2.42
CA LEU A 103 2.71 12.53 -3.72
C LEU A 103 2.38 13.60 -4.76
N GLU A 104 1.14 14.09 -4.81
CA GLU A 104 0.70 15.16 -5.70
C GLU A 104 1.37 16.51 -5.38
N SER A 105 1.79 16.73 -4.14
CA SER A 105 2.50 17.94 -3.72
C SER A 105 4.00 17.94 -4.06
N LEU A 106 4.57 16.78 -4.45
CA LEU A 106 5.98 16.66 -4.81
C LEU A 106 6.24 17.20 -6.22
N SER A 107 7.43 17.75 -6.44
CA SER A 107 7.88 18.07 -7.80
C SER A 107 8.11 16.80 -8.61
N GLU A 108 7.95 16.90 -9.93
CA GLU A 108 8.29 15.80 -10.85
C GLU A 108 9.74 15.34 -10.66
N GLU A 109 10.68 16.27 -10.46
CA GLU A 109 12.08 15.98 -10.15
C GLU A 109 12.24 15.07 -8.92
N THR A 110 11.48 15.33 -7.84
CA THR A 110 11.52 14.49 -6.64
C THR A 110 10.96 13.10 -6.92
N LEU A 111 9.88 13.02 -7.70
CA LEU A 111 9.21 11.76 -8.01
C LEU A 111 10.10 10.83 -8.86
N ILE A 112 10.89 11.39 -9.78
CA ILE A 112 11.81 10.64 -10.65
C ILE A 112 13.25 10.61 -10.14
N PHE A 113 13.52 11.15 -8.95
CA PHE A 113 14.85 11.17 -8.37
C PHE A 113 15.36 9.73 -8.22
N LYS A 114 16.50 9.45 -8.86
CA LYS A 114 17.13 8.12 -8.85
C LYS A 114 17.79 7.91 -7.50
N THR A 115 17.40 6.83 -6.83
CA THR A 115 17.91 6.46 -5.51
C THR A 115 18.09 4.94 -5.43
N SER A 116 18.17 4.39 -4.22
CA SER A 116 18.23 2.96 -3.95
C SER A 116 17.08 2.53 -3.06
N ALA A 117 16.73 1.25 -3.10
CA ALA A 117 15.90 0.58 -2.11
C ALA A 117 16.78 -0.45 -1.38
N ASN A 118 16.92 -0.32 -0.05
CA ASN A 118 17.78 -1.19 0.76
C ASN A 118 19.22 -1.34 0.22
N GLY A 119 19.77 -0.26 -0.35
CA GLY A 119 21.12 -0.23 -0.92
C GLY A 119 21.23 -0.79 -2.35
N VAL A 120 20.15 -1.33 -2.93
CA VAL A 120 20.10 -1.77 -4.32
C VAL A 120 19.62 -0.61 -5.19
N SER A 121 20.36 -0.29 -6.25
CA SER A 121 20.10 0.91 -7.07
C SER A 121 19.07 0.70 -8.19
N HIS A 122 18.86 -0.53 -8.64
CA HIS A 122 17.96 -0.84 -9.75
C HIS A 122 16.94 -1.89 -9.34
N ASP A 123 15.70 -1.72 -9.80
CA ASP A 123 14.66 -2.72 -9.66
C ASP A 123 15.08 -4.02 -10.39
N PRO A 124 15.05 -5.19 -9.72
CA PRO A 124 15.43 -6.45 -10.32
C PRO A 124 14.48 -6.92 -11.43
N HIS A 125 13.27 -6.39 -11.52
CA HIS A 125 12.27 -6.84 -12.52
C HIS A 125 12.40 -6.11 -13.86
N GLN A 126 12.53 -4.79 -13.83
CA GLN A 126 12.59 -3.90 -14.98
C GLN A 126 14.02 -3.46 -15.32
N GLY A 127 14.95 -3.57 -14.37
CA GLY A 127 16.34 -3.13 -14.54
C GLY A 127 16.52 -1.61 -14.59
N VAL A 128 15.53 -0.85 -14.12
CA VAL A 128 15.57 0.62 -14.06
C VAL A 128 15.98 1.11 -12.67
N PRO A 129 16.60 2.30 -12.54
CA PRO A 129 16.92 2.86 -11.23
C PRO A 129 15.67 3.05 -10.36
N TYR A 130 15.77 2.75 -9.07
CA TYR A 130 14.69 3.02 -8.14
C TYR A 130 14.39 4.53 -8.04
N SER A 131 13.12 4.85 -7.92
CA SER A 131 12.58 6.19 -7.67
C SER A 131 11.21 6.06 -7.01
N LEU A 132 10.65 7.15 -6.49
CA LEU A 132 9.27 7.12 -5.98
C LEU A 132 8.29 6.71 -7.08
N HIS A 133 8.51 7.16 -8.33
CA HIS A 133 7.70 6.75 -9.47
C HIS A 133 7.64 5.22 -9.62
N VAL A 134 8.79 4.57 -9.68
CA VAL A 134 8.91 3.11 -9.84
C VAL A 134 8.28 2.37 -8.66
N ILE A 135 8.53 2.83 -7.43
CA ILE A 135 7.93 2.23 -6.23
C ILE A 135 6.40 2.35 -6.27
N ILE A 136 5.85 3.49 -6.68
CA ILE A 136 4.39 3.63 -6.77
C ILE A 136 3.80 2.70 -7.85
N GLU A 137 4.49 2.47 -8.97
CA GLU A 137 4.06 1.46 -9.96
C GLU A 137 4.04 0.05 -9.36
N GLU A 138 5.07 -0.33 -8.59
CA GLU A 138 5.09 -1.62 -7.87
C GLU A 138 3.93 -1.75 -6.88
N PHE A 139 3.62 -0.67 -6.14
CA PHE A 139 2.50 -0.65 -5.20
C PHE A 139 1.12 -0.70 -5.89
N ILE A 140 0.97 -0.15 -7.10
CA ILE A 140 -0.25 -0.32 -7.90
C ILE A 140 -0.47 -1.80 -8.24
N GLU A 141 0.58 -2.50 -8.68
CA GLU A 141 0.49 -3.93 -8.99
C GLU A 141 0.25 -4.79 -7.74
N HIS A 142 0.87 -4.43 -6.62
CA HIS A 142 0.61 -5.02 -5.31
C HIS A 142 -0.87 -4.87 -4.90
N ASP A 143 -1.42 -3.66 -4.99
CA ASP A 143 -2.81 -3.41 -4.63
C ASP A 143 -3.75 -4.21 -5.54
N ARG A 144 -3.51 -4.23 -6.85
CA ARG A 144 -4.28 -5.02 -7.82
C ARG A 144 -4.25 -6.52 -7.51
N HIS A 145 -3.11 -7.04 -7.08
CA HIS A 145 -2.99 -8.44 -6.67
C HIS A 145 -3.93 -8.75 -5.50
N HIS A 146 -3.95 -7.88 -4.48
CA HIS A 146 -4.79 -8.05 -3.30
C HIS A 146 -6.27 -7.75 -3.53
N MET A 147 -6.60 -6.79 -4.39
CA MET A 147 -7.97 -6.54 -4.85
C MET A 147 -8.57 -7.81 -5.46
N LYS A 148 -7.83 -8.48 -6.35
CA LYS A 148 -8.27 -9.76 -6.94
C LYS A 148 -8.45 -10.87 -5.91
N GLN A 149 -7.63 -10.90 -4.85
CA GLN A 149 -7.81 -11.85 -3.75
C GLN A 149 -9.12 -11.58 -3.01
N ILE A 150 -9.39 -10.32 -2.66
CA ILE A 150 -10.63 -9.93 -1.98
C ILE A 150 -11.86 -10.20 -2.85
N GLU A 151 -11.80 -9.84 -4.13
CA GLU A 151 -12.85 -10.14 -5.11
C GLU A 151 -13.07 -11.64 -5.28
N SER A 152 -12.06 -12.49 -5.04
CA SER A 152 -12.24 -13.94 -5.07
C SER A 152 -12.92 -14.51 -3.82
N ILE A 153 -12.83 -13.80 -2.69
CA ILE A 153 -13.51 -14.13 -1.44
C ILE A 153 -14.99 -13.75 -1.53
N LEU A 154 -15.30 -12.57 -2.07
CA LEU A 154 -16.65 -12.00 -2.14
C LEU A 154 -17.54 -12.58 -3.27
N LYS A 155 -17.14 -13.69 -3.91
CA LYS A 155 -17.84 -14.28 -5.05
C LYS A 155 -18.98 -15.23 -4.66
#